data_AF-A0A918E7N2-F1
#
_entry.id   AF-A0A918E7N2-F1
#
_cell.length_a   1.000
_cell.length_b   1.000
_cell.length_c   1.000
_cell.angle_alpha   90.00
_cell.angle_beta   90.00
_cell.angle_gamma   90.00
#
_symmetry.space_group_name_H-M   'P 1'
#
loop_
_entity.id
_entity.type
_entity.pdbx_description
1 polymer ?
#
loop_
_entity_poly.entity_id
_entity_poly.type
_entity_poly.pdbx_seq_one_letter_code
_entity_poly.pdbx_strand_id
1 'polypeptide(L)' 'MAVVHEDTAERFDELAACVRALHSYEMPQIITVPLAAGPADYLEWIRQETTPESDV' A
#
# COMPACT_ATOMS: atom_id res chain seq x y z
N MET A 1 14.65 9.14 -5.17
CA MET A 1 13.90 9.25 -3.91
C MET A 1 13.10 7.98 -3.76
N ALA A 2 13.17 7.31 -2.62
CA ALA A 2 12.40 6.10 -2.33
C ALA A 2 11.30 6.45 -1.32
N VAL A 3 10.10 5.91 -1.54
CA VAL A 3 8.94 6.07 -0.64
C VAL A 3 8.53 4.67 -0.20
N VAL A 4 8.23 4.51 1.09
CA VAL A 4 7.69 3.27 1.66
C VAL A 4 6.25 3.55 2.06
N HIS A 5 5.37 2.59 1.83
CA HIS A 5 3.97 2.64 2.22
C HIS A 5 3.59 1.28 2.81
N GLU A 6 2.91 1.30 3.96
CA GLU A 6 2.37 0.10 4.59
C GLU A 6 0.94 -0.11 4.10
N ASP A 7 0.69 -1.22 3.40
CA ASP A 7 -0.62 -1.57 2.88
C ASP A 7 -0.83 -3.09 2.91
N THR A 8 -2.05 -3.52 2.66
CA THR A 8 -2.41 -4.91 2.40
C THR A 8 -2.03 -5.31 0.98
N ALA A 9 -1.70 -6.60 0.80
CA ALA A 9 -1.32 -7.12 -0.52
C ALA A 9 -2.45 -7.03 -1.56
N GLU A 10 -3.70 -7.00 -1.10
CA GLU A 10 -4.89 -6.93 -1.95
C GLU A 10 -5.02 -5.59 -2.69
N ARG A 11 -4.39 -4.52 -2.15
CA ARG A 11 -4.44 -3.16 -2.71
C ARG A 11 -3.26 -2.78 -3.58
N PHE A 12 -2.36 -3.73 -3.85
CA PHE A 12 -1.16 -3.45 -4.63
C PHE A 12 -1.46 -2.81 -6.00
N ASP A 13 -2.43 -3.35 -6.74
CA ASP A 13 -2.74 -2.86 -8.09
C ASP A 13 -3.32 -1.43 -8.07
N GLU A 14 -4.18 -1.14 -7.09
CA GLU A 14 -4.77 0.19 -6.86
C GLU A 14 -3.66 1.21 -6.50
N LEU A 15 -2.80 0.86 -5.54
CA LEU A 15 -1.68 1.70 -5.14
C LEU A 15 -0.69 1.92 -6.28
N ALA A 16 -0.37 0.87 -7.04
CA ALA A 16 0.55 0.96 -8.18
C ALA A 16 0.01 1.88 -9.27
N ALA A 17 -1.30 1.86 -9.53
CA ALA A 17 -1.95 2.79 -10.46
C ALA A 17 -1.85 4.25 -9.96
N CYS A 18 -2.14 4.49 -8.68
CA CYS A 18 -2.00 5.80 -8.05
C CYS A 18 -0.57 6.34 -8.15
N VAL A 19 0.43 5.51 -7.83
CA VAL A 19 1.85 5.89 -7.94
C VAL A 19 2.20 6.22 -9.39
N ARG A 20 1.78 5.44 -10.38
CA ARG A 20 2.04 5.74 -11.80
C ARG A 20 1.41 7.04 -12.26
N ALA A 21 0.23 7.38 -11.77
CA ALA A 21 -0.44 8.62 -12.13
C ALA A 21 0.25 9.87 -11.55
N LEU A 22 0.86 9.74 -10.36
CA LEU A 22 1.49 10.84 -9.65
C LEU A 22 2.99 10.97 -9.91
N HIS A 23 3.66 9.89 -10.28
CA HIS A 23 5.11 9.85 -10.43
C HIS A 23 5.55 10.31 -11.82
N SER A 24 6.53 11.22 -11.89
CA SER A 24 7.02 11.81 -13.16
C SER A 24 7.81 10.85 -14.07
N TYR A 25 8.01 9.60 -13.67
CA TYR A 25 8.82 8.66 -14.45
C TYR A 25 7.91 7.75 -15.25
N GLU A 26 8.29 7.49 -16.50
CA GLU A 26 7.54 6.61 -17.40
C GLU A 26 7.44 5.18 -16.85
N MET A 27 8.48 4.72 -16.15
CA MET A 27 8.54 3.39 -15.55
C MET A 27 9.08 3.46 -14.11
N PRO A 28 8.22 3.76 -13.12
CA PRO A 28 8.62 3.73 -11.72
C PRO A 28 8.81 2.28 -11.23
N GLN A 29 9.77 2.06 -10.33
CA GLN A 29 9.91 0.79 -9.63
C GLN A 29 8.87 0.71 -8.50
N ILE A 30 8.00 -0.28 -8.56
CA ILE A 30 6.94 -0.52 -7.56
C ILE A 30 6.99 -2.01 -7.22
N ILE A 31 7.34 -2.34 -5.97
CA ILE A 31 7.50 -3.72 -5.48
C ILE A 31 6.90 -3.85 -4.08
N THR A 32 6.39 -5.03 -3.75
CA THR A 32 5.93 -5.37 -2.40
C THR A 32 6.98 -6.18 -1.66
N VAL A 33 7.17 -5.90 -0.37
CA VAL A 33 7.94 -6.75 0.54
C VAL A 33 6.99 -7.28 1.62
N PRO A 34 6.76 -8.61 1.70
CA PRO A 34 5.81 -9.15 2.66
C PRO A 34 6.35 -9.05 4.09
N LEU A 35 5.50 -8.58 5.01
CA LEU A 35 5.77 -8.64 6.45
C LEU A 35 5.52 -10.06 6.95
N ALA A 36 6.57 -10.74 7.43
CA ALA A 36 6.48 -12.12 7.90
C ALA A 36 5.77 -12.25 9.27
N ALA A 37 5.95 -11.25 10.14
CA ALA A 37 5.31 -11.15 11.45
C ALA A 37 5.36 -9.70 11.94
N GLY A 38 4.47 -9.35 12.87
CA GLY A 38 4.43 -8.04 13.51
C GLY A 38 3.46 -8.04 14.71
N PRO A 39 3.45 -6.96 15.52
CA PRO A 39 2.49 -6.78 16.60
C PRO A 39 1.05 -6.83 16.05
N ALA A 40 0.18 -7.61 16.70
CA ALA A 40 -1.16 -7.85 16.18
C ALA A 40 -2.01 -6.57 16.10
N ASP A 41 -1.86 -5.69 17.08
CA ASP A 41 -2.49 -4.36 17.15
C ASP A 41 -2.05 -3.44 16.00
N TYR A 42 -0.74 -3.43 15.68
CA TYR A 42 -0.23 -2.63 14.57
C TYR A 42 -0.69 -3.15 13.21
N LEU A 43 -0.64 -4.47 13.00
CA LEU A 43 -1.12 -5.07 11.75
C LEU A 43 -2.62 -4.87 11.56
N GLU A 44 -3.38 -4.87 12.66
CA GLU A 44 -4.80 -4.58 12.62
C GLU A 44 -5.09 -3.11 12.33
N TRP A 45 -4.32 -2.20 12.92
CA TRP A 45 -4.40 -0.77 12.57
C TRP A 45 -4.13 -0.53 11.09
N ILE A 46 -3.09 -1.14 10.50
CA ILE A 46 -2.83 -1.03 9.05
C ILE A 46 -4.04 -1.48 8.25
N ARG A 47 -4.65 -2.63 8.57
CA ARG A 47 -5.85 -3.10 7.86
C ARG A 47 -6.98 -2.09 7.96
N GLN A 48 -7.22 -1.53 9.13
CA GLN A 48 -8.32 -0.57 9.33
C GLN A 48 -8.11 0.72 8.52
N GLU A 49 -6.90 1.28 8.50
CA GLU A 49 -6.57 2.50 7.75
C GLU A 49 -6.53 2.29 6.23
N THR A 50 -6.38 1.03 5.78
CA THR A 50 -6.27 0.70 4.35
C THR A 50 -7.49 -0.03 3.80
N THR A 51 -8.49 -0.30 4.64
CA THR A 51 -9.79 -0.80 4.17
C THR A 51 -10.55 0.34 3.51
N PRO A 52 -11.06 0.17 2.28
CA PRO A 52 -11.88 1.19 1.65
C PRO A 52 -13.10 1.48 2.55
N GLU A 53 -13.30 2.76 2.87
CA GLU A 53 -14.48 3.19 3.61
C GLU A 53 -15.70 2.78 2.77
N SER A 54 -16.54 1.91 3.33
CA SER A 54 -17.77 1.50 2.65
C SER A 54 -18.70 2.72 2.65
N ASP A 55 -18.88 3.35 1.48
CA ASP A 55 -19.89 4.39 1.26
C ASP A 55 -21.23 3.95 1.87
N VAL A 56 -21.71 4.71 2.85
CA VAL A 56 -23.11 4.71 3.33
C VAL A 56 -23.91 5.72 2.51
#